data_AF-A0A7K9U5V3-F1
#
_entry.id   AF-A0A7K9U5V3-F1
#
_cell.length_a   1.000
_cell.length_b   1.000
_cell.length_c   1.000
_cell.angle_alpha   90.00
_cell.angle_beta   90.00
_cell.angle_gamma   90.00
#
_symmetry.space_group_name_H-M   'P 1'
#
loop_
_entity.id
_entity.type
_entity.pdbx_description
1 polymer ?
#
loop_
_entity_poly.entity_id
_entity_poly.type
_entity_poly.pdbx_seq_one_letter_code
_entity_poly.pdbx_strand_id
1 'polypeptide(L)'
;KRTMTLIEKDGYQDSVYLNAAKIFQGIHSEKRKDRILVQYGGDSVAPMLTFKDERSQRVSYELAFNALKYQDLLEEILLDSCVYPCQSIPDESTSLLVVMLYDLQDRKFQAREIFEEEEHVAEVRKIECYLYSFRTKLAAALARCRIKHGALSVECILPETVQKQEQRASALPLCVWVNTFKISLEDVFRDLQKAAFTKVESVSDFKHYTYCMDPHCHDVLLFPSSLKKELINLDLFTDYKLILQ
;
A
#
# COMPACT_ATOMS: atom_id res chain seq x y z
N LYS A 1 15.83 16.92 17.86
CA LYS A 1 14.43 16.54 17.55
C LYS A 1 14.17 16.88 16.09
N ARG A 2 14.32 15.92 15.17
CA ARG A 2 14.15 16.16 13.74
C ARG A 2 12.78 15.59 13.37
N THR A 3 11.87 16.49 13.00
CA THR A 3 10.51 16.16 12.54
C THR A 3 10.66 15.27 11.31
N MET A 4 10.21 14.02 11.40
CA MET A 4 9.91 13.21 10.22
C MET A 4 8.82 13.96 9.47
N THR A 5 9.17 14.65 8.39
CA THR A 5 8.19 15.07 7.38
C THR A 5 7.67 13.79 6.74
N LEU A 6 6.64 13.22 7.36
CA LEU A 6 5.72 12.30 6.70
C LEU A 6 5.21 13.07 5.49
N ILE A 7 5.66 12.68 4.30
CA ILE A 7 5.01 13.08 3.05
C ILE A 7 3.53 12.74 3.24
N GLU A 8 2.68 13.78 3.30
CA GLU A 8 1.24 13.61 3.40
C GLU A 8 0.82 12.81 2.16
N LYS A 9 0.00 11.76 2.37
CA LYS A 9 -0.52 10.98 1.26
C LYS A 9 -1.74 11.72 0.74
N ASP A 10 -1.72 12.06 -0.55
CA ASP A 10 -2.80 12.82 -1.20
C ASP A 10 -3.97 11.93 -1.65
N GLY A 11 -3.88 10.62 -1.39
CA GLY A 11 -4.83 9.59 -1.83
C GLY A 11 -4.44 9.00 -3.19
N TYR A 12 -5.31 8.14 -3.73
CA TYR A 12 -5.10 7.47 -5.01
C TYR A 12 -6.16 7.85 -6.04
N GLN A 13 -5.88 7.57 -7.31
CA GLN A 13 -6.85 7.71 -8.40
C GLN A 13 -7.96 6.64 -8.31
N ASP A 14 -9.14 6.91 -8.87
CA ASP A 14 -10.31 6.03 -8.87
C ASP A 14 -9.98 4.64 -9.44
N SER A 15 -9.20 4.60 -10.53
CA SER A 15 -8.75 3.34 -11.15
C SER A 15 -7.89 2.48 -10.22
N VAL A 16 -7.08 3.10 -9.35
CA VAL A 16 -6.26 2.39 -8.36
C VAL A 16 -7.14 1.79 -7.27
N TYR A 17 -8.13 2.53 -6.77
CA TYR A 17 -9.08 1.99 -5.78
C TYR A 17 -9.86 0.80 -6.33
N LEU A 18 -10.35 0.88 -7.58
CA LEU A 18 -11.08 -0.21 -8.21
C LEU A 18 -10.21 -1.46 -8.39
N ASN A 19 -8.98 -1.29 -8.90
CA ASN A 19 -8.07 -2.42 -9.07
C ASN A 19 -7.67 -3.01 -7.71
N ALA A 20 -7.40 -2.18 -6.70
CA ALA A 20 -7.09 -2.65 -5.36
C ALA A 20 -8.27 -3.40 -4.71
N ALA A 21 -9.50 -2.91 -4.89
CA ALA A 21 -10.72 -3.58 -4.43
C ALA A 21 -10.92 -4.94 -5.10
N LYS A 22 -10.70 -5.03 -6.42
CA LYS A 22 -10.74 -6.28 -7.18
C LYS A 22 -9.70 -7.29 -6.69
N ILE A 23 -8.46 -6.84 -6.47
CA ILE A 23 -7.38 -7.67 -5.93
C ILE A 23 -7.76 -8.16 -4.54
N PHE A 24 -8.17 -7.25 -3.64
CA PHE A 24 -8.59 -7.57 -2.27
C PHE A 24 -9.73 -8.61 -2.28
N GLN A 25 -10.78 -8.40 -3.07
CA GLN A 25 -11.92 -9.32 -3.17
C GLN A 25 -11.45 -10.74 -3.51
N GLY A 26 -10.50 -10.90 -4.42
CA GLY A 26 -10.02 -12.23 -4.84
C GLY A 26 -9.16 -12.96 -3.82
N ILE A 27 -8.67 -12.29 -2.76
CA ILE A 27 -7.73 -12.87 -1.78
C ILE A 27 -8.12 -12.64 -0.32
N HIS A 28 -9.23 -11.96 -0.06
CA HIS A 28 -9.69 -11.68 1.30
C HIS A 28 -9.94 -12.97 2.07
N SER A 29 -9.76 -12.90 3.39
CA SER A 29 -10.01 -14.06 4.25
C SER A 29 -11.50 -14.22 4.47
N GLU A 30 -12.11 -15.24 3.87
CA GLU A 30 -13.48 -15.62 4.18
C GLU A 30 -13.58 -16.15 5.63
N LYS A 31 -14.47 -15.53 6.40
CA LYS A 31 -14.77 -15.98 7.77
C LYS A 31 -15.78 -17.13 7.74
N ARG A 32 -15.71 -18.02 8.73
CA ARG A 32 -16.71 -19.08 8.89
C ARG A 32 -18.10 -18.46 9.02
N LYS A 33 -19.12 -19.11 8.46
CA LYS A 33 -20.51 -18.59 8.36
C LYS A 33 -21.10 -18.10 9.69
N ASP A 34 -20.68 -18.66 10.83
CA ASP A 34 -21.08 -18.27 12.18
C ASP A 34 -20.42 -16.97 12.69
N ARG A 35 -19.42 -16.46 11.98
CA ARG A 35 -18.58 -15.31 12.38
C ARG A 35 -18.51 -14.19 11.33
N ILE A 36 -19.29 -14.31 10.25
CA ILE A 36 -19.35 -13.27 9.21
C ILE A 36 -20.15 -12.09 9.79
N LEU A 37 -19.46 -10.99 10.05
CA LEU A 37 -20.07 -9.73 10.48
C LEU A 37 -20.04 -8.67 9.37
N VAL A 38 -19.11 -8.80 8.44
CA VAL A 38 -18.99 -7.98 7.23
C VAL A 38 -19.16 -8.89 6.02
N GLN A 39 -20.11 -8.55 5.15
CA GLN A 39 -20.43 -9.32 3.94
C GLN A 39 -19.70 -8.70 2.74
N TYR A 40 -18.88 -9.52 2.11
CA TYR A 40 -18.31 -9.25 0.80
C TYR A 40 -19.21 -9.90 -0.25
N GLY A 41 -19.47 -9.20 -1.35
CA GLY A 41 -20.24 -9.76 -2.46
C GLY A 41 -19.61 -11.07 -2.95
N GLY A 42 -20.43 -11.94 -3.53
CA GLY A 42 -19.98 -13.25 -3.97
C GLY A 42 -18.88 -13.20 -5.03
N ASP A 43 -18.21 -14.35 -5.22
CA ASP A 43 -17.18 -14.55 -6.24
C ASP A 43 -17.75 -14.33 -7.66
N SER A 44 -17.78 -13.07 -8.07
CA SER A 44 -17.87 -12.70 -9.47
C SER A 44 -16.62 -13.22 -10.19
N VAL A 45 -16.79 -13.55 -11.48
CA VAL A 45 -15.71 -13.98 -12.38
C VAL A 45 -14.44 -13.18 -12.11
N ALA A 46 -13.30 -13.88 -12.01
CA ALA A 46 -11.99 -13.30 -11.71
C ALA A 46 -11.86 -11.92 -12.38
N PRO A 47 -11.78 -10.84 -11.59
CA PRO A 47 -12.05 -9.52 -12.11
C PRO A 47 -10.98 -9.15 -13.13
N MET A 48 -11.41 -8.70 -14.32
CA MET A 48 -10.47 -8.17 -15.31
C MET A 48 -9.79 -6.94 -14.71
N LEU A 49 -8.49 -7.07 -14.44
CA LEU A 49 -7.63 -6.00 -13.95
C LEU A 49 -7.17 -5.18 -15.15
N THR A 50 -7.40 -3.89 -15.10
CA THR A 50 -7.02 -2.94 -16.16
C THR A 50 -6.15 -1.87 -15.53
N PHE A 51 -4.85 -1.95 -15.77
CA PHE A 51 -3.88 -1.00 -15.26
C PHE A 51 -3.52 0.00 -16.35
N LYS A 52 -3.51 1.29 -15.99
CA LYS A 52 -3.08 2.37 -16.89
C LYS A 52 -1.60 2.25 -17.24
N ASP A 53 -0.78 1.91 -16.25
CA ASP A 53 0.67 1.84 -16.31
C ASP A 53 1.23 0.99 -15.16
N GLU A 54 2.53 0.70 -15.19
CA GLU A 54 3.22 -0.14 -14.19
C GLU A 54 3.18 0.45 -12.77
N ARG A 55 3.24 1.78 -12.64
CA ARG A 55 3.14 2.45 -11.33
C ARG A 55 1.72 2.28 -10.78
N SER A 56 0.70 2.51 -11.59
CA SER A 56 -0.71 2.26 -11.25
C SER A 56 -0.94 0.81 -10.81
N GLN A 57 -0.33 -0.16 -11.49
CA GLN A 57 -0.35 -1.57 -11.10
C GLN A 57 0.26 -1.80 -9.72
N ARG A 58 1.49 -1.32 -9.52
CA ARG A 58 2.25 -1.50 -8.26
C ARG A 58 1.48 -0.91 -7.07
N VAL A 59 0.98 0.31 -7.19
CA VAL A 59 0.24 0.96 -6.09
C VAL A 59 -1.11 0.30 -5.82
N SER A 60 -1.76 -0.28 -6.84
CA SER A 60 -3.01 -1.04 -6.65
C SER A 60 -2.77 -2.30 -5.81
N TYR A 61 -1.71 -3.06 -6.11
CA TYR A 61 -1.32 -4.22 -5.32
C TYR A 61 -0.89 -3.83 -3.91
N GLU A 62 -0.05 -2.80 -3.77
CA GLU A 62 0.38 -2.33 -2.45
C GLU A 62 -0.82 -1.91 -1.59
N LEU A 63 -1.78 -1.17 -2.15
CA LEU A 63 -2.98 -0.76 -1.44
C LEU A 63 -3.85 -1.96 -1.04
N ALA A 64 -4.07 -2.92 -1.94
CA ALA A 64 -4.84 -4.13 -1.66
C ALA A 64 -4.22 -4.99 -0.56
N PHE A 65 -2.91 -5.28 -0.65
CA PHE A 65 -2.22 -6.10 0.34
C PHE A 65 -2.11 -5.42 1.69
N ASN A 66 -1.92 -4.10 1.71
CA ASN A 66 -1.98 -3.35 2.96
C ASN A 66 -3.38 -3.41 3.58
N ALA A 67 -4.45 -3.21 2.80
CA ALA A 67 -5.82 -3.37 3.32
C ALA A 67 -6.06 -4.79 3.84
N LEU A 68 -5.59 -5.83 3.15
CA LEU A 68 -5.69 -7.23 3.56
C LEU A 68 -5.00 -7.49 4.90
N LYS A 69 -3.79 -6.94 5.07
CA LYS A 69 -3.02 -7.03 6.32
C LYS A 69 -3.82 -6.52 7.52
N TYR A 70 -4.67 -5.52 7.32
CA TYR A 70 -5.51 -4.92 8.35
C TYR A 70 -6.99 -5.29 8.23
N GLN A 71 -7.36 -6.34 7.48
CA GLN A 71 -8.76 -6.69 7.22
C GLN A 71 -9.59 -6.76 8.51
N ASP A 72 -9.13 -7.50 9.53
CA ASP A 72 -9.86 -7.64 10.80
C ASP A 72 -10.07 -6.30 11.53
N LEU A 73 -9.07 -5.44 11.52
CA LEU A 73 -9.15 -4.10 12.13
C LEU A 73 -10.14 -3.22 11.37
N LEU A 74 -10.10 -3.25 10.03
CA LEU A 74 -10.98 -2.44 9.19
C LEU A 74 -12.44 -2.86 9.35
N GLU A 75 -12.70 -4.17 9.41
CA GLU A 75 -14.03 -4.71 9.71
C GLU A 75 -14.49 -4.30 11.12
N GLU A 76 -13.63 -4.38 12.14
CA GLU A 76 -13.95 -3.95 13.50
C GLU A 76 -14.33 -2.46 13.56
N ILE A 77 -13.60 -1.59 12.83
CA ILE A 77 -13.91 -0.15 12.74
C ILE A 77 -15.28 0.07 12.10
N LEU A 78 -15.61 -0.65 11.04
CA LEU A 78 -16.91 -0.53 10.36
C LEU A 78 -18.08 -0.90 11.29
N LEU A 79 -17.91 -1.97 12.07
CA LEU A 79 -18.93 -2.46 13.01
C LEU A 79 -19.05 -1.56 14.25
N ASP A 80 -17.93 -1.20 14.88
CA ASP A 80 -17.89 -0.40 16.10
C ASP A 80 -18.30 1.07 15.86
N SER A 81 -18.12 1.59 14.64
CA SER A 81 -18.65 2.91 14.27
C SER A 81 -20.16 2.94 14.04
N CYS A 82 -20.81 1.77 13.98
CA CYS A 82 -22.22 1.57 13.65
C CYS A 82 -22.63 2.20 12.30
N VAL A 83 -21.69 2.28 11.35
CA VAL A 83 -21.97 2.77 9.98
C VAL A 83 -22.29 1.60 9.05
N TYR A 84 -21.78 0.41 9.36
CA TYR A 84 -22.04 -0.84 8.66
C TYR A 84 -22.99 -1.75 9.47
N PRO A 85 -23.91 -2.51 8.83
CA PRO A 85 -24.14 -2.63 7.39
C PRO A 85 -24.77 -1.38 6.78
N CYS A 86 -24.33 -1.04 5.57
CA CYS A 86 -24.75 0.17 4.88
C CYS A 86 -25.83 -0.15 3.85
N GLN A 87 -27.08 0.28 4.08
CA GLN A 87 -28.18 0.05 3.12
C GLN A 87 -27.94 0.69 1.74
N SER A 88 -27.14 1.76 1.67
CA SER A 88 -26.85 2.44 0.41
C SER A 88 -25.68 1.85 -0.37
N ILE A 89 -24.88 0.94 0.22
CA ILE A 89 -23.70 0.35 -0.41
C ILE A 89 -23.98 -1.15 -0.54
N PRO A 90 -24.02 -1.68 -1.77
CA PRO A 90 -24.26 -3.10 -1.98
C PRO A 90 -23.02 -3.92 -1.54
N ASP A 91 -23.22 -5.18 -1.17
CA ASP A 91 -22.14 -6.01 -0.61
C ASP A 91 -20.99 -6.24 -1.59
N GLU A 92 -21.27 -6.19 -2.90
CA GLU A 92 -20.28 -6.24 -3.98
C GLU A 92 -19.26 -5.08 -3.91
N SER A 93 -19.65 -3.95 -3.33
CA SER A 93 -18.79 -2.79 -3.14
C SER A 93 -18.08 -2.78 -1.77
N THR A 94 -18.28 -3.78 -0.91
CA THR A 94 -17.64 -3.85 0.42
C THR A 94 -16.12 -3.91 0.32
N SER A 95 -15.57 -4.61 -0.67
CA SER A 95 -14.10 -4.63 -0.90
C SER A 95 -13.56 -3.24 -1.21
N LEU A 96 -14.30 -2.45 -2.00
CA LEU A 96 -13.95 -1.06 -2.29
C LEU A 96 -14.05 -0.19 -1.02
N LEU A 97 -15.11 -0.37 -0.23
CA LEU A 97 -15.29 0.30 1.06
C LEU A 97 -14.11 0.06 2.01
N VAL A 98 -13.68 -1.20 2.15
CA VAL A 98 -12.60 -1.60 3.07
C VAL A 98 -11.24 -1.05 2.60
N VAL A 99 -10.96 -1.16 1.30
CA VAL A 99 -9.71 -0.63 0.72
C VAL A 99 -9.64 0.90 0.87
N MET A 100 -10.74 1.61 0.59
CA MET A 100 -10.80 3.07 0.75
C MET A 100 -10.77 3.49 2.22
N LEU A 101 -11.32 2.69 3.13
CA LEU A 101 -11.20 2.95 4.58
C LEU A 101 -9.75 2.84 5.05
N TYR A 102 -8.99 1.86 4.55
CA TYR A 102 -7.56 1.73 4.85
C TYR A 102 -6.77 2.98 4.43
N ASP A 103 -7.01 3.47 3.22
CA ASP A 103 -6.39 4.71 2.74
C ASP A 103 -6.85 5.92 3.59
N LEU A 104 -8.15 6.04 3.86
CA LEU A 104 -8.69 7.17 4.62
C LEU A 104 -8.09 7.27 6.02
N GLN A 105 -7.91 6.16 6.72
CA GLN A 105 -7.29 6.18 8.06
C GLN A 105 -5.80 6.52 7.98
N ASP A 106 -5.09 6.07 6.95
CA ASP A 106 -3.66 6.36 6.74
C ASP A 106 -3.44 7.85 6.48
N ARG A 107 -4.40 8.50 5.80
CA ARG A 107 -4.50 9.96 5.62
C ARG A 107 -5.13 10.69 6.80
N LYS A 108 -5.20 10.06 7.98
CA LYS A 108 -5.74 10.65 9.21
C LYS A 108 -7.16 11.22 9.04
N PHE A 109 -7.98 10.55 8.23
CA PHE A 109 -9.37 10.92 7.93
C PHE A 109 -9.55 12.27 7.22
N GLN A 110 -8.52 12.76 6.53
CA GLN A 110 -8.63 13.92 5.65
C GLN A 110 -9.30 13.55 4.32
N ALA A 111 -9.80 14.52 3.56
CA ALA A 111 -10.23 14.28 2.18
C ALA A 111 -9.00 14.02 1.30
N ARG A 112 -9.15 13.25 0.21
CA ARG A 112 -8.07 13.13 -0.77
C ARG A 112 -8.05 14.35 -1.67
N GLU A 113 -6.91 14.60 -2.32
CA GLU A 113 -6.83 15.57 -3.39
C GLU A 113 -7.34 14.94 -4.69
N ILE A 114 -8.19 15.69 -5.39
CA ILE A 114 -8.81 15.26 -6.65
C ILE A 114 -8.31 16.19 -7.73
N PHE A 115 -7.65 15.64 -8.75
CA PHE A 115 -7.14 16.42 -9.88
C PHE A 115 -8.21 16.53 -10.97
N GLU A 116 -8.29 17.68 -11.64
CA GLU A 116 -9.30 17.94 -12.68
C GLU A 116 -9.18 16.98 -13.88
N GLU A 117 -7.98 16.44 -14.16
CA GLU A 117 -7.78 15.49 -15.25
C GLU A 117 -8.10 14.02 -14.89
N GLU A 118 -8.60 13.76 -13.68
CA GLU A 118 -8.89 12.41 -13.22
C GLU A 118 -10.22 11.88 -13.80
N GLU A 119 -10.19 10.70 -14.41
CA GLU A 119 -11.42 10.00 -14.81
C GLU A 119 -12.19 9.57 -13.55
N HIS A 120 -13.38 10.14 -13.36
CA HIS A 120 -14.21 9.86 -12.20
C HIS A 120 -15.06 8.61 -12.39
N VAL A 121 -15.04 7.72 -11.39
CA VAL A 121 -15.92 6.56 -11.34
C VAL A 121 -16.98 6.75 -10.26
N ALA A 122 -18.24 6.72 -10.67
CA ALA A 122 -19.39 7.02 -9.80
C ALA A 122 -19.42 6.15 -8.53
N GLU A 123 -19.03 4.87 -8.64
CA GLU A 123 -18.97 3.95 -7.50
C GLU A 123 -17.92 4.40 -6.47
N VAL A 124 -16.70 4.74 -6.89
CA VAL A 124 -15.63 5.23 -6.03
C VAL A 124 -16.05 6.51 -5.31
N ARG A 125 -16.66 7.45 -6.05
CA ARG A 125 -17.14 8.72 -5.47
C ARG A 125 -18.26 8.51 -4.46
N LYS A 126 -19.15 7.55 -4.70
CA LYS A 126 -20.21 7.19 -3.76
C LYS A 126 -19.62 6.65 -2.44
N ILE A 127 -18.66 5.73 -2.51
CA ILE A 127 -17.98 5.18 -1.33
C ILE A 127 -17.18 6.26 -0.59
N GLU A 128 -16.46 7.10 -1.32
CA GLU A 128 -15.71 8.23 -0.78
C GLU A 128 -16.60 9.19 0.02
N CYS A 129 -17.69 9.67 -0.59
CA CYS A 129 -18.64 10.56 0.07
C CYS A 129 -19.24 9.91 1.31
N TYR A 130 -19.58 8.62 1.24
CA TYR A 130 -20.10 7.87 2.37
C TYR A 130 -19.08 7.81 3.53
N LEU A 131 -17.85 7.35 3.28
CA LEU A 131 -16.81 7.26 4.30
C LEU A 131 -16.51 8.64 4.92
N TYR A 132 -16.41 9.66 4.08
CA TYR A 132 -16.09 11.02 4.53
C TYR A 132 -17.22 11.65 5.36
N SER A 133 -18.49 11.33 5.05
CA SER A 133 -19.64 11.78 5.84
C SER A 133 -19.64 11.21 7.26
N PHE A 134 -19.04 10.03 7.46
CA PHE A 134 -18.93 9.37 8.76
C PHE A 134 -17.52 9.42 9.38
N ARG A 135 -16.60 10.22 8.82
CA ARG A 135 -15.18 10.24 9.21
C ARG A 135 -14.95 10.37 10.72
N THR A 136 -15.74 11.17 11.42
CA THR A 136 -15.61 11.35 12.88
C THR A 136 -15.97 10.07 13.64
N LYS A 137 -17.02 9.35 13.20
CA LYS A 137 -17.42 8.07 13.82
C LYS A 137 -16.36 6.99 13.56
N LEU A 138 -15.84 6.94 12.34
CA LEU A 138 -14.77 6.01 11.95
C LEU A 138 -13.47 6.29 12.71
N ALA A 139 -13.06 7.55 12.83
CA ALA A 139 -11.90 7.95 13.61
C ALA A 139 -12.06 7.61 15.10
N ALA A 140 -13.24 7.84 15.66
CA ALA A 140 -13.54 7.47 17.04
C ALA A 140 -13.53 5.95 17.24
N ALA A 141 -14.04 5.17 16.29
CA ALA A 141 -13.99 3.71 16.33
C ALA A 141 -12.56 3.19 16.26
N LEU A 142 -11.71 3.72 15.38
CA LEU A 142 -10.28 3.39 15.34
C LEU A 142 -9.60 3.71 16.68
N ALA A 143 -9.91 4.86 17.30
CA ALA A 143 -9.36 5.22 18.61
C ALA A 143 -9.79 4.23 19.70
N ARG A 144 -11.07 3.81 19.73
CA ARG A 144 -11.55 2.78 20.65
C ARG A 144 -10.88 1.42 20.41
N CYS A 145 -10.73 1.01 19.15
CA CYS A 145 -10.02 -0.21 18.79
C CYS A 145 -8.58 -0.18 19.31
N ARG A 146 -7.88 0.95 19.16
CA ARG A 146 -6.52 1.14 19.69
C ARG A 146 -6.45 1.05 21.21
N ILE A 147 -7.39 1.70 21.91
CA ILE A 147 -7.47 1.63 23.38
C ILE A 147 -7.74 0.20 23.84
N LYS A 148 -8.69 -0.49 23.21
CA LYS A 148 -9.04 -1.89 23.50
C LYS A 148 -7.83 -2.83 23.39
N HIS A 149 -6.98 -2.61 22.39
CA HIS A 149 -5.78 -3.42 22.15
C HIS A 149 -4.51 -2.87 22.84
N GLY A 150 -4.58 -1.73 23.56
CA GLY A 150 -3.40 -1.08 24.13
C GLY A 150 -2.37 -0.62 23.09
N ALA A 151 -2.82 -0.33 21.86
CA ALA A 151 -1.96 -0.11 20.70
C ALA A 151 -1.68 1.38 20.42
N LEU A 152 -0.39 1.73 20.35
CA LEU A 152 0.06 3.09 20.03
C LEU A 152 -0.11 3.47 18.56
N SER A 153 -0.25 2.49 17.67
CA SER A 153 -0.47 2.69 16.23
C SER A 153 -1.19 1.47 15.64
N VAL A 154 -1.63 1.56 14.39
CA VAL A 154 -2.32 0.42 13.74
C VAL A 154 -1.39 -0.77 13.53
N GLU A 155 -0.09 -0.53 13.32
CA GLU A 155 0.92 -1.58 13.18
C GLU A 155 1.01 -2.45 14.44
N CYS A 156 0.80 -1.85 15.62
CA CYS A 156 0.85 -2.54 16.91
C CYS A 156 -0.37 -3.46 17.15
N ILE A 157 -1.43 -3.34 16.35
CA ILE A 157 -2.64 -4.18 16.47
C ILE A 157 -2.43 -5.55 15.80
N LEU A 158 -1.50 -5.63 14.83
CA LEU A 158 -1.23 -6.86 14.10
C LEU A 158 -0.65 -7.95 15.01
N PRO A 159 -0.78 -9.23 14.64
CA PRO A 159 -0.10 -10.32 15.35
C PRO A 159 1.41 -10.08 15.48
N GLU A 160 2.01 -10.45 16.61
CA GLU A 160 3.45 -10.26 16.87
C GLU A 160 4.34 -10.87 15.77
N THR A 161 3.91 -11.97 15.17
CA THR A 161 4.64 -12.64 14.09
C THR A 161 4.79 -11.72 12.87
N VAL A 162 3.70 -11.07 12.48
CA VAL A 162 3.67 -10.09 11.39
C VAL A 162 4.51 -8.87 11.75
N GLN A 163 4.37 -8.35 12.98
CA GLN A 163 5.16 -7.22 13.44
C GLN A 163 6.68 -7.50 13.39
N LYS A 164 7.11 -8.66 13.90
CA LYS A 164 8.53 -9.07 13.87
C LYS A 164 9.03 -9.25 12.44
N GLN A 165 8.19 -9.77 11.53
CA GLN A 165 8.54 -9.91 10.13
C GLN A 165 8.75 -8.55 9.46
N GLU A 166 7.86 -7.58 9.71
CA GLU A 166 7.97 -6.21 9.18
C GLU A 166 9.20 -5.48 9.72
N GLN A 167 9.49 -5.61 11.01
CA GLN A 167 10.69 -5.03 11.63
C GLN A 167 11.96 -5.61 10.99
N ARG A 168 12.00 -6.92 10.75
CA ARG A 168 13.12 -7.57 10.05
C ARG A 168 13.23 -7.10 8.61
N ALA A 169 12.13 -7.07 7.87
CA ALA A 169 12.10 -6.61 6.48
C ALA A 169 12.55 -5.14 6.35
N SER A 170 12.16 -4.28 7.29
CA SER A 170 12.56 -2.86 7.30
C SER A 170 14.03 -2.65 7.66
N ALA A 171 14.65 -3.59 8.37
CA ALA A 171 16.06 -3.56 8.74
C ALA A 171 16.98 -4.14 7.65
N LEU A 172 16.44 -4.90 6.70
CA LEU A 172 17.20 -5.46 5.59
C LEU A 172 17.41 -4.40 4.50
N PRO A 173 18.54 -4.44 3.78
CA PRO A 173 18.72 -3.65 2.58
C PRO A 173 17.71 -4.09 1.50
N LEU A 174 17.34 -3.15 0.64
CA LEU A 174 16.48 -3.41 -0.51
C LEU A 174 17.29 -4.13 -1.57
N CYS A 175 16.83 -5.32 -1.96
CA CYS A 175 17.40 -6.07 -3.06
C CYS A 175 16.71 -5.67 -4.36
N VAL A 176 17.49 -5.27 -5.36
CA VAL A 176 17.00 -4.85 -6.67
C VAL A 176 17.70 -5.66 -7.75
N TRP A 177 16.93 -6.40 -8.53
CA TRP A 177 17.42 -7.14 -9.69
C TRP A 177 17.52 -6.25 -10.90
N VAL A 178 18.66 -6.32 -11.58
CA VAL A 178 18.88 -5.71 -12.89
C VAL A 178 18.42 -6.67 -13.97
N ASN A 179 17.47 -6.24 -14.78
CA ASN A 179 17.03 -7.02 -15.93
C ASN A 179 18.00 -6.81 -17.10
N THR A 180 19.03 -7.67 -17.15
CA THR A 180 20.10 -7.62 -18.15
C THR A 180 19.63 -7.81 -19.60
N PHE A 181 18.40 -8.31 -19.81
CA PHE A 181 17.78 -8.35 -21.14
C PHE A 181 17.26 -7.00 -21.63
N LYS A 182 17.06 -6.03 -20.73
CA LYS A 182 16.51 -4.70 -21.04
C LYS A 182 17.50 -3.57 -20.89
N ILE A 183 18.45 -3.69 -19.97
CA ILE A 183 19.44 -2.66 -19.68
C ILE A 183 20.77 -3.29 -19.24
N SER A 184 21.90 -2.72 -19.66
CA SER A 184 23.23 -3.16 -19.21
C SER A 184 23.54 -2.62 -17.80
N LEU A 185 24.46 -3.28 -17.09
CA LEU A 185 24.90 -2.82 -15.77
C LEU A 185 25.57 -1.44 -15.86
N GLU A 186 26.34 -1.20 -16.92
CA GLU A 186 27.02 0.08 -17.16
C GLU A 186 26.01 1.23 -17.33
N ASP A 187 24.91 0.96 -18.04
CA ASP A 187 23.84 1.93 -18.22
C ASP A 187 23.12 2.23 -16.89
N VAL A 188 22.82 1.20 -16.10
CA VAL A 188 22.24 1.36 -14.76
C VAL A 188 23.14 2.20 -13.87
N PHE A 189 24.45 1.92 -13.83
CA PHE A 189 25.39 2.68 -13.00
C PHE A 189 25.48 4.14 -13.43
N ARG A 190 25.50 4.40 -14.74
CA ARG A 190 25.51 5.76 -15.26
C ARG A 190 24.24 6.52 -14.89
N ASP A 191 23.07 5.88 -14.97
CA ASP A 191 21.79 6.52 -14.66
C ASP A 191 21.60 6.72 -13.15
N LEU A 192 22.05 5.78 -12.31
CA LEU A 192 22.16 5.97 -10.86
C LEU A 192 23.10 7.13 -10.51
N GLN A 193 24.26 7.23 -11.17
CA GLN A 193 25.19 8.34 -10.95
C GLN A 193 24.59 9.69 -11.35
N LYS A 194 23.83 9.77 -12.46
CA LYS A 194 23.08 10.98 -12.83
C LYS A 194 22.04 11.35 -11.78
N ALA A 195 21.43 10.37 -11.13
CA ALA A 195 20.51 10.55 -10.00
C ALA A 195 21.23 10.79 -8.65
N ALA A 196 22.53 11.10 -8.67
CA ALA A 196 23.38 11.37 -7.50
C ALA A 196 23.60 10.19 -6.54
N PHE A 197 23.38 8.95 -7.00
CA PHE A 197 23.71 7.76 -6.23
C PHE A 197 25.21 7.43 -6.34
N THR A 198 25.79 7.03 -5.21
CA THR A 198 27.20 6.66 -5.12
C THR A 198 27.36 5.18 -4.81
N LYS A 199 28.22 4.49 -5.57
CA LYS A 199 28.56 3.08 -5.30
C LYS A 199 29.47 2.98 -4.07
N VAL A 200 29.15 2.07 -3.16
CA VAL A 200 29.97 1.71 -1.99
C VAL A 200 30.34 0.23 -2.01
N GLU A 201 31.32 -0.17 -1.20
CA GLU A 201 31.84 -1.55 -1.19
C GLU A 201 30.95 -2.51 -0.40
N SER A 202 30.33 -2.03 0.69
CA SER A 202 29.54 -2.89 1.57
C SER A 202 28.25 -2.21 2.07
N VAL A 203 27.32 -3.04 2.55
CA VAL A 203 26.09 -2.59 3.22
C VAL A 203 26.39 -1.77 4.47
N SER A 204 27.54 -1.99 5.13
CA SER A 204 27.96 -1.24 6.31
C SER A 204 28.28 0.23 6.00
N ASP A 205 28.60 0.54 4.75
CA ASP A 205 28.96 1.88 4.28
C ASP A 205 27.73 2.66 3.78
N PHE A 206 26.53 2.09 3.94
CA PHE A 206 25.29 2.71 3.50
C PHE A 206 25.07 4.05 4.19
N LYS A 207 24.96 5.09 3.35
CA LYS A 207 24.48 6.42 3.70
C LYS A 207 23.14 6.64 2.99
N HIS A 208 22.74 7.89 2.74
CA HIS A 208 21.47 8.18 2.09
C HIS A 208 21.45 7.70 0.64
N TYR A 209 22.11 8.41 -0.29
CA TYR A 209 22.14 8.06 -1.72
C TYR A 209 23.30 7.13 -2.08
N THR A 210 23.33 5.94 -1.49
CA THR A 210 24.37 4.93 -1.76
C THR A 210 23.77 3.61 -2.19
N TYR A 211 24.54 2.84 -2.94
CA TYR A 211 24.19 1.46 -3.31
C TYR A 211 25.44 0.59 -3.38
N CYS A 212 25.31 -0.71 -3.20
CA CYS A 212 26.40 -1.66 -3.48
C CYS A 212 25.88 -2.83 -4.34
N MET A 213 26.80 -3.63 -4.85
CA MET A 213 26.45 -4.88 -5.54
C MET A 213 26.39 -6.02 -4.53
N ASP A 214 25.58 -7.03 -4.81
CA ASP A 214 25.63 -8.26 -4.04
C ASP A 214 26.93 -9.04 -4.36
N PRO A 215 27.66 -9.54 -3.34
CA PRO A 215 28.92 -10.26 -3.56
C PRO A 215 28.78 -11.58 -4.31
N HIS A 216 27.59 -12.18 -4.30
CA HIS A 216 27.31 -13.50 -4.87
C HIS A 216 26.46 -13.42 -6.14
N CYS A 217 25.65 -12.37 -6.28
CA CYS A 217 24.75 -12.16 -7.42
C CYS A 217 25.10 -10.86 -8.17
N HIS A 218 25.75 -11.01 -9.33
CA HIS A 218 26.26 -9.89 -10.13
C HIS A 218 25.16 -8.99 -10.71
N ASP A 219 23.94 -9.50 -10.83
CA ASP A 219 22.78 -8.77 -11.33
C ASP A 219 21.92 -8.17 -10.21
N VAL A 220 22.41 -8.18 -8.96
CA VAL A 220 21.69 -7.68 -7.79
C VAL A 220 22.38 -6.45 -7.21
N LEU A 221 21.59 -5.40 -7.01
CA LEU A 221 21.96 -4.17 -6.33
C LEU A 221 21.27 -4.10 -4.98
N LEU A 222 22.02 -3.63 -3.98
CA LEU A 222 21.54 -3.44 -2.62
C LEU A 222 21.46 -1.94 -2.33
N PHE A 223 20.32 -1.51 -1.78
CA PHE A 223 20.07 -0.12 -1.38
C PHE A 223 19.63 -0.02 0.09
N PRO A 224 19.82 1.12 0.76
CA PRO A 224 19.22 1.38 2.07
C PRO A 224 17.69 1.29 2.03
N SER A 225 17.07 0.67 3.04
CA SER A 225 15.61 0.52 3.15
C SER A 225 14.83 1.83 3.14
N SER A 226 15.45 2.91 3.64
CA SER A 226 14.87 4.26 3.63
C SER A 226 14.58 4.79 2.22
N LEU A 227 15.29 4.32 1.19
CA LEU A 227 15.16 4.82 -0.17
C LEU A 227 14.01 4.20 -0.96
N LYS A 228 13.26 3.24 -0.41
CA LYS A 228 12.23 2.48 -1.15
C LYS A 228 11.28 3.41 -1.93
N LYS A 229 10.78 4.46 -1.29
CA LYS A 229 9.83 5.41 -1.90
C LYS A 229 10.47 6.22 -3.03
N GLU A 230 11.75 6.61 -2.89
CA GLU A 230 12.47 7.40 -3.87
C GLU A 230 12.87 6.55 -5.08
N LEU A 231 13.36 5.34 -4.85
CA LEU A 231 13.77 4.40 -5.89
C LEU A 231 12.63 4.05 -6.83
N ILE A 232 11.45 3.73 -6.28
CA ILE A 232 10.27 3.31 -7.06
C ILE A 232 9.81 4.41 -8.04
N ASN A 233 10.17 5.67 -7.80
CA ASN A 233 9.83 6.80 -8.67
C ASN A 233 10.90 7.10 -9.74
N LEU A 234 12.03 6.40 -9.74
CA LEU A 234 13.05 6.54 -10.79
C LEU A 234 12.58 5.87 -12.07
N ASP A 235 12.95 6.45 -13.22
CA ASP A 235 12.73 5.87 -14.56
C ASP A 235 13.41 4.51 -14.75
N LEU A 236 14.33 4.13 -13.86
CA LEU A 236 14.94 2.81 -13.84
C LEU A 236 13.98 1.71 -13.39
N PHE A 237 12.89 2.03 -12.69
CA PHE A 237 11.87 1.07 -12.25
C PHE A 237 10.65 1.01 -13.18
N THR A 238 10.73 1.67 -14.33
CA THR A 238 9.77 1.54 -15.43
C THR A 238 10.28 0.53 -16.46
N ASP A 239 9.35 -0.03 -17.24
CA ASP A 239 9.59 -1.08 -18.22
C ASP A 239 10.25 -2.32 -17.62
N TYR A 240 10.10 -2.60 -16.32
CA TYR A 240 10.77 -3.71 -15.63
C TYR A 240 12.30 -3.77 -15.85
N LYS A 241 12.98 -2.62 -15.99
CA LYS A 241 14.44 -2.55 -16.09
C LYS A 241 15.11 -2.93 -14.77
N LEU A 242 14.58 -2.39 -13.67
CA LEU A 242 14.93 -2.79 -12.31
C LEU A 242 13.70 -3.38 -11.60
N ILE A 243 13.90 -4.46 -10.84
CA ILE A 243 12.84 -5.17 -10.12
C ILE A 243 13.19 -5.21 -8.63
N LEU A 244 12.36 -4.61 -7.79
CA LEU A 244 12.50 -4.66 -6.33
C LEU A 244 12.02 -6.01 -5.79
N GLN A 245 12.78 -6.63 -4.88
CA GLN A 245 12.44 -7.86 -4.16
C GLN A 245 12.10 -7.59 -2.69
#